data_AF-A0A5J6Z1R4-F1
#
_entry.id   AF-A0A5J6Z1R4-F1
#
_cell.length_a   1.000
_cell.length_b   1.000
_cell.length_c   1.000
_cell.angle_alpha   90.00
_cell.angle_beta   90.00
_cell.angle_gamma   90.00
#
_symmetry.space_group_name_H-M   'P 1'
#
loop_
_entity.id
_entity.type
_entity.pdbx_description
1 polymer ?
#
loop_
_entity_poly.entity_id
_entity_poly.type
_entity_poly.pdbx_seq_one_letter_code
_entity_poly.pdbx_strand_id
1 'polypeptide(L)'
;MQLVQEQKGDGLTFRVHALTHVIRYSASSSGELDETRQMDGRFTVEAQLHGSGVLIEPGAFQYSHGNIQAKVEQQAKGGFLSRAIATAGTGESAFATRFTGQGKVWTEPTRKHFIIAESSGAKGDDMILDDKAFYMAQDTMQLGTHTHNSIAGALSGNGLRQPKLSGKGIFVVESPVPVSEVEVIELSGSDSLIVDGDLMLMYSASLNVELRPLVRGLRNALRSGEGLVFMISGQGTVFLTPTHSNLSAASL
;
A
#
# COMPACT_ATOMS: atom_id res chain seq x y z
N MET A 1 -3.28 -16.49 -16.11
CA MET A 1 -3.47 -15.20 -15.42
C MET A 1 -4.72 -14.54 -15.96
N GLN A 2 -5.46 -13.84 -15.11
CA GLN A 2 -6.66 -13.08 -15.44
C GLN A 2 -6.46 -11.64 -15.00
N LEU A 3 -6.74 -10.67 -15.86
CA LEU A 3 -6.71 -9.26 -15.50
C LEU A 3 -7.84 -8.94 -14.52
N VAL A 4 -7.52 -8.27 -13.41
CA VAL A 4 -8.47 -7.92 -12.33
C VAL A 4 -8.67 -6.41 -12.23
N GLN A 5 -7.58 -5.64 -12.35
CA GLN A 5 -7.61 -4.18 -12.35
C GLN A 5 -6.65 -3.66 -13.41
N GLU A 6 -7.00 -2.56 -14.07
CA GLU A 6 -6.14 -1.81 -14.97
C GLU A 6 -6.35 -0.32 -14.71
N GLN A 7 -5.26 0.44 -14.58
CA GLN A 7 -5.30 1.89 -14.55
C GLN A 7 -4.18 2.44 -15.44
N LYS A 8 -4.54 3.38 -16.30
CA LYS A 8 -3.61 4.08 -17.18
C LYS A 8 -3.19 5.39 -16.53
N GLY A 9 -1.89 5.61 -16.44
CA GLY A 9 -1.27 6.86 -16.03
C GLY A 9 -0.65 7.57 -17.23
N ASP A 10 0.19 8.56 -16.95
CA ASP A 10 0.92 9.28 -17.99
C ASP A 10 2.20 8.52 -18.36
N GLY A 11 2.23 7.95 -19.57
CA GLY A 11 3.35 7.14 -20.06
C GLY A 11 3.55 5.80 -19.34
N LEU A 12 2.56 5.34 -18.58
CA LEU A 12 2.60 4.14 -17.74
C LEU A 12 1.21 3.47 -17.67
N THR A 13 1.14 2.15 -17.52
CA THR A 13 -0.09 1.45 -17.14
C THR A 13 0.19 0.42 -16.06
N PHE A 14 -0.61 0.44 -15.00
CA PHE A 14 -0.61 -0.62 -13.99
C PHE A 14 -1.72 -1.63 -14.25
N ARG A 15 -1.40 -2.91 -14.03
CA ARG A 15 -2.35 -4.01 -14.07
C ARG A 15 -2.15 -4.94 -12.90
N VAL A 16 -3.24 -5.36 -12.28
CA VAL A 16 -3.24 -6.45 -11.29
C VAL A 16 -3.78 -7.69 -11.96
N HIS A 17 -3.02 -8.78 -11.90
CA HIS A 17 -3.39 -10.07 -12.49
C HIS A 17 -3.58 -11.12 -11.40
N ALA A 18 -4.71 -11.81 -11.41
CA ALA A 18 -4.89 -13.04 -10.63
C ALA A 18 -4.23 -14.22 -11.35
N LEU A 19 -3.46 -15.01 -10.62
CA LEU A 19 -2.94 -16.28 -11.13
C LEU A 19 -4.07 -17.29 -11.19
N THR A 20 -4.08 -18.06 -12.27
CA THR A 20 -5.12 -19.04 -12.56
C THR A 20 -4.50 -20.36 -12.98
N HIS A 21 -5.10 -21.46 -12.55
CA HIS A 21 -4.76 -22.81 -12.99
C HIS A 21 -5.96 -23.44 -13.70
N VAL A 22 -5.69 -24.33 -14.65
CA VAL A 22 -6.75 -25.08 -15.35
C VAL A 22 -7.26 -26.17 -14.41
N ILE A 23 -8.58 -26.20 -14.20
CA ILE A 23 -9.25 -27.21 -13.38
C ILE A 23 -10.01 -28.24 -14.21
N ARG A 24 -10.37 -27.92 -15.45
CA ARG A 24 -11.12 -28.80 -16.34
C ARG A 24 -10.89 -28.41 -17.80
N TYR A 25 -10.81 -29.43 -18.65
CA TYR A 25 -11.01 -29.31 -20.09
C TYR A 25 -12.38 -29.88 -20.46
N SER A 26 -13.10 -29.23 -21.38
CA SER A 26 -14.37 -29.72 -21.92
C SER A 26 -14.41 -29.53 -23.43
N ALA A 27 -15.14 -30.40 -24.14
CA ALA A 27 -15.41 -30.19 -25.55
C ALA A 27 -16.52 -29.15 -25.72
N SER A 28 -16.27 -28.11 -26.50
CA SER A 28 -17.28 -27.14 -26.89
C SER A 28 -18.22 -27.74 -27.95
N SER A 29 -19.37 -27.09 -28.19
CA SER A 29 -20.30 -27.50 -29.26
C SER A 29 -19.71 -27.39 -30.67
N SER A 30 -18.61 -26.64 -30.85
CA SER A 30 -17.86 -26.54 -32.11
C SER A 30 -16.74 -27.59 -32.25
N GLY A 31 -16.51 -28.42 -31.23
CA GLY A 31 -15.43 -29.42 -31.21
C GLY A 31 -14.07 -28.86 -30.75
N GLU A 32 -14.01 -27.60 -30.33
CA GLU A 32 -12.82 -27.00 -29.71
C GLU A 32 -12.72 -27.42 -28.23
N LEU A 33 -11.49 -27.40 -27.69
CA LEU A 33 -11.25 -27.65 -26.27
C LEU A 33 -11.45 -26.34 -25.49
N ASP A 34 -12.47 -26.31 -24.65
CA ASP A 34 -12.70 -25.25 -23.66
C ASP A 34 -11.93 -25.53 -22.38
N GLU A 35 -11.28 -24.49 -21.85
CA GLU A 35 -10.57 -24.53 -20.58
C GLU A 35 -11.37 -23.81 -19.48
N THR A 36 -11.68 -24.51 -18.39
CA THR A 36 -12.15 -23.88 -17.16
C THR A 36 -10.97 -23.59 -16.25
N ARG A 37 -10.81 -22.33 -15.86
CA ARG A 37 -9.72 -21.86 -15.00
C ARG A 37 -10.26 -21.38 -13.65
N GLN A 38 -9.50 -21.62 -12.59
CA GLN A 38 -9.81 -21.11 -11.25
C GLN A 38 -8.64 -20.26 -10.75
N MET A 39 -8.97 -19.18 -10.04
CA MET A 39 -7.97 -18.38 -9.33
C MET A 39 -7.32 -19.21 -8.23
N ASP A 40 -5.99 -19.19 -8.13
CA ASP A 40 -5.25 -19.91 -7.08
C ASP A 40 -5.02 -19.07 -5.81
N GLY A 41 -5.58 -17.86 -5.78
CA GLY A 41 -5.48 -16.91 -4.67
C GLY A 41 -4.22 -16.05 -4.68
N ARG A 42 -3.37 -16.14 -5.71
CA ARG A 42 -2.21 -15.26 -5.87
C ARG A 42 -2.46 -14.16 -6.88
N PHE A 43 -1.84 -13.01 -6.64
CA PHE A 43 -1.87 -11.84 -7.49
C PHE A 43 -0.46 -11.36 -7.80
N THR A 44 -0.26 -10.81 -8.99
CA THR A 44 0.98 -10.14 -9.43
C THR A 44 0.62 -8.80 -10.05
N VAL A 45 1.53 -7.84 -10.00
CA VAL A 45 1.35 -6.51 -10.57
C VAL A 45 2.31 -6.33 -11.75
N GLU A 46 1.78 -5.80 -12.84
CA GLU A 46 2.50 -5.41 -14.04
C GLU A 46 2.54 -3.88 -14.15
N ALA A 47 3.73 -3.33 -14.32
CA ALA A 47 3.93 -1.96 -14.80
C ALA A 47 4.39 -1.98 -16.26
N GLN A 48 3.55 -1.55 -17.18
CA GLN A 48 3.91 -1.32 -18.57
C GLN A 48 4.39 0.13 -18.73
N LEU A 49 5.67 0.30 -19.05
CA LEU A 49 6.31 1.58 -19.28
C LEU A 49 6.25 1.94 -20.77
N HIS A 50 5.87 3.19 -21.04
CA HIS A 50 5.83 3.83 -22.36
C HIS A 50 6.70 5.11 -22.38
N GLY A 51 7.86 5.07 -21.74
CA GLY A 51 8.77 6.21 -21.59
C GLY A 51 8.70 6.91 -20.21
N SER A 52 7.71 6.58 -19.39
CA SER A 52 7.67 6.93 -17.95
C SER A 52 8.43 5.89 -17.12
N GLY A 53 8.57 6.13 -15.81
CA GLY A 53 9.19 5.20 -14.88
C GLY A 53 8.25 4.74 -13.77
N VAL A 54 8.74 3.77 -13.01
CA VAL A 54 8.04 3.21 -11.85
C VAL A 54 9.01 3.01 -10.68
N LEU A 55 8.57 3.36 -9.47
CA LEU A 55 9.18 2.99 -8.20
C LEU A 55 8.53 1.71 -7.70
N ILE A 56 9.33 0.74 -7.26
CA ILE A 56 8.86 -0.55 -6.76
C ILE A 56 9.42 -0.77 -5.35
N GLU A 57 8.57 -1.31 -4.46
CA GLU A 57 8.96 -1.78 -3.14
C GLU A 57 10.14 -2.77 -3.21
N PRO A 58 11.12 -2.68 -2.29
CA PRO A 58 12.18 -3.69 -2.18
C PRO A 58 11.61 -5.12 -2.11
N GLY A 59 12.26 -6.06 -2.81
CA GLY A 59 11.85 -7.47 -2.82
C GLY A 59 10.64 -7.80 -3.69
N ALA A 60 9.84 -6.81 -4.14
CA ALA A 60 8.67 -7.09 -4.97
C ALA A 60 9.01 -7.40 -6.44
N PHE A 61 10.17 -7.00 -6.95
CA PHE A 61 10.55 -7.21 -8.36
C PHE A 61 10.79 -8.69 -8.68
N GLN A 62 10.14 -9.21 -9.74
CA GLN A 62 10.36 -10.57 -10.25
C GLN A 62 11.18 -10.58 -11.55
N TYR A 63 10.72 -9.87 -12.58
CA TYR A 63 11.41 -9.77 -13.88
C TYR A 63 10.95 -8.55 -14.68
N SER A 64 11.73 -8.18 -15.70
CA SER A 64 11.35 -7.16 -16.68
C SER A 64 11.59 -7.62 -18.12
N HIS A 65 10.81 -7.12 -19.07
CA HIS A 65 10.94 -7.41 -20.50
C HIS A 65 10.84 -6.14 -21.34
N GLY A 66 11.86 -5.85 -22.15
CA GLY A 66 11.98 -4.65 -22.97
C GLY A 66 13.27 -3.89 -22.69
N ASN A 67 13.37 -2.65 -23.19
CA ASN A 67 14.49 -1.76 -22.91
C ASN A 67 14.24 -1.01 -21.59
N ILE A 68 14.57 -1.69 -20.48
CA ILE A 68 14.34 -1.23 -19.12
C ILE A 68 15.67 -1.06 -18.39
N GLN A 69 15.83 0.05 -17.67
CA GLN A 69 16.99 0.31 -16.80
C GLN A 69 16.53 0.38 -15.35
N ALA A 70 17.33 -0.16 -14.43
CA ALA A 70 17.06 -0.14 -13.00
C ALA A 70 18.09 0.75 -12.28
N LYS A 71 17.62 1.57 -11.35
CA LYS A 71 18.45 2.40 -10.48
C LYS A 71 17.92 2.35 -9.05
N VAL A 72 18.79 2.09 -8.10
CA VAL A 72 18.46 2.15 -6.68
C VAL A 72 18.26 3.61 -6.27
N GLU A 73 17.11 3.92 -5.67
CA GLU A 73 16.82 5.27 -5.20
C GLU A 73 17.13 5.43 -3.72
N GLN A 74 18.21 6.17 -3.43
CA GLN A 74 18.60 6.45 -2.05
C GLN A 74 17.59 7.38 -1.39
N GLN A 75 16.79 6.84 -0.46
CA GLN A 75 15.92 7.61 0.41
C GLN A 75 16.70 8.14 1.63
N ALA A 76 16.21 9.23 2.22
CA ALA A 76 16.88 9.90 3.34
C ALA A 76 17.17 8.94 4.51
N LYS A 77 18.37 9.04 5.09
CA LYS A 77 18.79 8.24 6.24
C LYS A 77 17.77 8.38 7.39
N GLY A 78 17.19 7.27 7.85
CA GLY A 78 16.24 7.22 8.98
C GLY A 78 14.74 7.15 8.63
N GLY A 79 14.36 7.01 7.34
CA GLY A 79 12.97 6.86 6.90
C GLY A 79 12.31 5.51 7.26
N PHE A 80 11.03 5.34 6.93
CA PHE A 80 10.24 4.14 7.26
C PHE A 80 10.82 2.83 6.68
N LEU A 81 11.42 2.87 5.47
CA LEU A 81 12.05 1.68 4.86
C LEU A 81 13.22 1.15 5.70
N SER A 82 13.95 2.02 6.42
CA SER A 82 15.03 1.56 7.32
C SER A 82 14.52 0.73 8.49
N ARG A 83 13.25 0.94 8.89
CA ARG A 83 12.56 0.18 9.93
C ARG A 83 12.05 -1.17 9.40
N ALA A 84 11.54 -1.19 8.17
CA ALA A 84 11.12 -2.42 7.47
C ALA A 84 12.28 -3.43 7.33
N ILE A 85 13.51 -2.96 7.06
CA ILE A 85 14.70 -3.83 6.99
C ILE A 85 15.16 -4.32 8.35
N ALA A 86 15.10 -3.47 9.38
CA ALA A 86 15.39 -3.88 10.74
C ALA A 86 14.44 -4.99 11.23
N THR A 87 13.22 -5.07 10.66
CA THR A 87 12.21 -6.08 10.99
C THR A 87 12.22 -7.29 10.05
N ALA A 88 12.60 -7.14 8.78
CA ALA A 88 12.65 -8.24 7.81
C ALA A 88 13.84 -9.19 8.02
N GLY A 89 14.95 -8.74 8.64
CA GLY A 89 16.12 -9.58 8.91
C GLY A 89 16.88 -10.05 7.66
N THR A 90 16.53 -9.56 6.47
CA THR A 90 17.02 -10.02 5.16
C THR A 90 18.29 -9.32 4.67
N GLY A 91 18.74 -8.25 5.33
CA GLY A 91 19.97 -7.53 4.95
C GLY A 91 19.90 -6.77 3.62
N GLU A 92 18.73 -6.70 2.98
CA GLU A 92 18.52 -5.93 1.76
C GLU A 92 18.38 -4.42 2.05
N SER A 93 18.72 -3.57 1.08
CA SER A 93 18.88 -2.13 1.29
C SER A 93 17.56 -1.34 1.26
N ALA A 94 17.46 -0.28 2.05
CA ALA A 94 16.25 0.54 2.35
C ALA A 94 15.81 1.47 1.22
N PHE A 95 15.79 0.96 0.00
CA PHE A 95 15.69 1.77 -1.20
C PHE A 95 14.68 1.17 -2.17
N ALA A 96 13.65 1.94 -2.50
CA ALA A 96 12.80 1.63 -3.64
C ALA A 96 13.68 1.54 -4.90
N THR A 97 13.38 0.58 -5.77
CA THR A 97 14.08 0.46 -7.05
C THR A 97 13.28 1.21 -8.10
N ARG A 98 13.93 2.17 -8.77
CA ARG A 98 13.35 2.89 -9.91
C ARG A 98 13.65 2.15 -11.19
N PHE A 99 12.62 1.86 -11.97
CA PHE A 99 12.72 1.32 -13.32
C PHE A 99 12.25 2.35 -14.34
N THR A 100 13.00 2.55 -15.42
CA THR A 100 12.65 3.50 -16.49
C THR A 100 12.86 2.87 -17.87
N GLY A 101 12.13 3.35 -18.88
CA GLY A 101 12.33 2.94 -20.27
C GLY A 101 11.04 2.50 -20.96
N GLN A 102 11.15 1.51 -21.83
CA GLN A 102 10.04 0.99 -22.65
C GLN A 102 9.96 -0.53 -22.51
N GLY A 103 8.89 -1.03 -21.90
CA GLY A 103 8.76 -2.45 -21.60
C GLY A 103 7.84 -2.72 -20.42
N LYS A 104 7.89 -3.94 -19.90
CA LYS A 104 7.10 -4.40 -18.77
C LYS A 104 8.00 -4.70 -17.58
N VAL A 105 7.54 -4.36 -16.39
CA VAL A 105 8.12 -4.77 -15.11
C VAL A 105 7.05 -5.57 -14.35
N TRP A 106 7.43 -6.73 -13.84
CA TRP A 106 6.53 -7.68 -13.17
C TRP A 106 6.99 -7.92 -11.74
N THR A 107 6.03 -8.08 -10.84
CA THR A 107 6.29 -8.37 -9.44
C THR A 107 6.08 -9.83 -9.06
N GLU A 108 6.63 -10.25 -7.93
CA GLU A 108 6.45 -11.60 -7.41
C GLU A 108 4.96 -11.88 -7.14
N PRO A 109 4.43 -13.06 -7.51
CA PRO A 109 3.08 -13.44 -7.14
C PRO A 109 2.92 -13.64 -5.63
N THR A 110 2.07 -12.86 -4.99
CA THR A 110 1.78 -12.95 -3.54
C THR A 110 0.32 -13.32 -3.29
N ARG A 111 -0.04 -13.69 -2.06
CA ARG A 111 -1.46 -13.86 -1.65
C ARG A 111 -2.10 -12.57 -1.12
N LYS A 112 -1.43 -11.44 -1.35
CA LYS A 112 -1.89 -10.12 -0.94
C LYS A 112 -2.83 -9.55 -1.99
N HIS A 113 -3.55 -8.51 -1.61
CA HIS A 113 -4.48 -7.82 -2.50
C HIS A 113 -3.88 -6.48 -2.88
N PHE A 114 -4.32 -5.91 -4.00
CA PHE A 114 -3.74 -4.68 -4.51
C PHE A 114 -4.85 -3.70 -4.90
N ILE A 115 -4.64 -2.43 -4.55
CA ILE A 115 -5.49 -1.31 -4.96
C ILE A 115 -4.66 -0.43 -5.88
N ILE A 116 -5.15 -0.17 -7.09
CA ILE A 116 -4.58 0.91 -7.91
C ILE A 116 -5.34 2.19 -7.64
N ALA A 117 -4.63 3.24 -7.23
CA ALA A 117 -5.17 4.55 -6.91
C ALA A 117 -4.46 5.65 -7.73
N GLU A 118 -5.07 6.84 -7.77
CA GLU A 118 -4.56 8.01 -8.47
C GLU A 118 -4.50 9.20 -7.51
N SER A 119 -3.45 10.01 -7.65
CA SER A 119 -3.34 11.34 -7.08
C SER A 119 -3.28 12.36 -8.22
N SER A 120 -4.15 13.36 -8.16
CA SER A 120 -4.17 14.52 -9.05
C SER A 120 -2.96 15.45 -8.84
N GLY A 121 -2.31 15.37 -7.68
CA GLY A 121 -1.26 16.30 -7.25
C GLY A 121 -1.78 17.67 -6.80
N ALA A 122 -3.09 17.83 -6.65
CA ALA A 122 -3.67 19.03 -6.05
C ALA A 122 -3.26 19.16 -4.57
N LYS A 123 -3.31 20.39 -4.05
CA LYS A 123 -3.00 20.63 -2.63
C LYS A 123 -4.00 19.87 -1.75
N GLY A 124 -3.48 18.98 -0.91
CA GLY A 124 -4.29 18.14 0.00
C GLY A 124 -4.51 16.71 -0.48
N ASP A 125 -4.08 16.39 -1.71
CA ASP A 125 -4.27 15.07 -2.35
C ASP A 125 -3.09 14.10 -2.11
N ASP A 126 -2.09 14.54 -1.35
CA ASP A 126 -1.03 13.68 -0.87
C ASP A 126 -1.61 12.58 0.05
N MET A 127 -1.02 11.39 0.03
CA MET A 127 -1.48 10.24 0.81
C MET A 127 -0.44 9.80 1.83
N ILE A 128 -0.87 9.51 3.05
CA ILE A 128 -0.08 8.80 4.06
C ILE A 128 -0.52 7.35 4.07
N LEU A 129 0.43 6.42 4.08
CA LEU A 129 0.18 4.98 3.99
C LEU A 129 0.54 4.27 5.30
N ASP A 130 -0.01 3.09 5.54
CA ASP A 130 0.56 2.14 6.49
C ASP A 130 1.99 1.73 6.06
N ASP A 131 2.84 1.37 7.05
CA ASP A 131 4.26 1.07 6.84
C ASP A 131 4.50 -0.07 5.82
N LYS A 132 3.54 -0.98 5.65
CA LYS A 132 3.63 -2.13 4.73
C LYS A 132 2.78 -1.98 3.46
N ALA A 133 2.12 -0.85 3.28
CA ALA A 133 1.13 -0.70 2.23
C ALA A 133 1.71 -0.15 0.92
N PHE A 134 2.86 0.54 0.94
CA PHE A 134 3.51 0.99 -0.29
C PHE A 134 4.01 -0.18 -1.12
N TYR A 135 3.52 -0.33 -2.36
CA TYR A 135 3.97 -1.39 -3.26
C TYR A 135 4.64 -0.87 -4.54
N MET A 136 3.99 0.09 -5.21
CA MET A 136 4.46 0.61 -6.49
C MET A 136 3.95 2.04 -6.72
N ALA A 137 4.71 2.91 -7.38
CA ALA A 137 4.21 4.24 -7.77
C ALA A 137 4.84 4.71 -9.08
N GLN A 138 4.11 5.51 -9.85
CA GLN A 138 4.71 6.24 -10.98
C GLN A 138 5.88 7.09 -10.48
N ASP A 139 6.98 7.12 -11.21
CA ASP A 139 8.24 7.70 -10.73
C ASP A 139 8.27 9.25 -10.74
N THR A 140 7.20 9.88 -11.21
CA THR A 140 6.88 11.30 -11.04
C THR A 140 6.37 11.62 -9.63
N MET A 141 5.89 10.61 -8.89
CA MET A 141 5.47 10.78 -7.51
C MET A 141 6.67 10.71 -6.57
N GLN A 142 6.58 11.46 -5.47
CA GLN A 142 7.61 11.46 -4.42
C GLN A 142 7.19 10.54 -3.28
N LEU A 143 7.96 9.48 -3.06
CA LEU A 143 7.89 8.67 -1.85
C LEU A 143 8.76 9.29 -0.76
N GLY A 144 8.13 9.87 0.25
CA GLY A 144 8.76 10.50 1.40
C GLY A 144 8.34 9.86 2.73
N THR A 145 8.70 10.51 3.84
CA THR A 145 8.32 10.10 5.19
C THR A 145 7.53 11.20 5.87
N HIS A 146 6.33 10.90 6.33
CA HIS A 146 5.57 11.75 7.24
C HIS A 146 5.97 11.45 8.69
N THR A 147 6.19 12.50 9.49
CA THR A 147 6.46 12.36 10.93
C THR A 147 5.35 13.03 11.71
N HIS A 148 4.72 12.25 12.59
CA HIS A 148 3.67 12.73 13.47
C HIS A 148 4.29 13.44 14.67
N ASN A 149 4.22 14.77 14.67
CA ASN A 149 4.87 15.61 15.68
C ASN A 149 4.16 15.57 17.05
N SER A 150 2.87 15.22 17.10
CA SER A 150 2.08 15.06 18.34
C SER A 150 2.53 13.87 19.21
N ILE A 151 3.47 13.05 18.72
CA ILE A 151 3.88 11.76 19.32
C ILE A 151 5.28 11.84 19.95
N ALA A 152 5.99 12.97 19.82
CA ALA A 152 7.40 13.10 20.22
C ALA A 152 7.72 12.79 21.71
N GLY A 153 6.72 12.52 22.56
CA GLY A 153 6.91 12.14 23.97
C GLY A 153 6.41 10.76 24.41
N ALA A 154 5.67 10.00 23.59
CA ALA A 154 5.00 8.75 24.03
C ALA A 154 5.66 7.45 23.53
N LEU A 155 6.39 7.49 22.42
CA LEU A 155 7.14 6.35 21.87
C LEU A 155 8.62 6.69 21.82
N SER A 156 9.48 5.72 22.14
CA SER A 156 10.94 5.87 22.30
C SER A 156 11.58 6.80 21.24
N GLY A 157 11.80 8.05 21.62
CA GLY A 157 12.74 9.02 21.05
C GLY A 157 12.48 9.59 19.65
N ASN A 158 11.56 9.07 18.84
CA ASN A 158 11.58 9.33 17.39
C ASN A 158 10.23 9.62 16.70
N GLY A 159 9.11 9.57 17.43
CA GLY A 159 7.75 9.73 16.90
C GLY A 159 7.30 8.60 15.97
N LEU A 160 5.99 8.54 15.66
CA LEU A 160 5.49 7.66 14.59
C LEU A 160 5.88 8.27 13.24
N ARG A 161 6.47 7.46 12.37
CA ARG A 161 6.76 7.84 10.98
C ARG A 161 6.15 6.84 10.03
N GLN A 162 5.53 7.35 8.98
CA GLN A 162 4.80 6.58 7.97
C GLN A 162 5.24 7.00 6.55
N PRO A 163 5.10 6.13 5.56
CA PRO A 163 5.27 6.49 4.16
C PRO A 163 4.31 7.63 3.77
N LYS A 164 4.81 8.55 2.95
CA LYS A 164 4.00 9.61 2.33
C LYS A 164 4.22 9.59 0.83
N LEU A 165 3.14 9.50 0.06
CA LEU A 165 3.17 9.73 -1.38
C LEU A 165 2.67 11.13 -1.68
N SER A 166 3.45 11.88 -2.47
CA SER A 166 3.14 13.24 -2.89
C SER A 166 3.26 13.41 -4.40
N GLY A 167 2.50 14.37 -4.94
CA GLY A 167 2.54 14.71 -6.36
C GLY A 167 1.56 13.92 -7.21
N LYS A 168 1.54 14.23 -8.51
CA LYS A 168 0.60 13.66 -9.49
C LYS A 168 1.09 12.31 -10.02
N GLY A 169 0.18 11.35 -10.09
CA GLY A 169 0.43 10.06 -10.72
C GLY A 169 -0.48 8.96 -10.20
N ILE A 170 -0.27 7.75 -10.71
CA ILE A 170 -0.92 6.54 -10.21
C ILE A 170 0.03 5.74 -9.32
N PHE A 171 -0.52 5.02 -8.36
CA PHE A 171 0.22 4.17 -7.43
C PHE A 171 -0.57 2.92 -7.07
N VAL A 172 0.14 1.90 -6.59
CA VAL A 172 -0.40 0.63 -6.13
C VAL A 172 -0.10 0.48 -4.64
N VAL A 173 -1.14 0.12 -3.90
CA VAL A 173 -1.08 -0.16 -2.47
C VAL A 173 -1.32 -1.65 -2.25
N GLU A 174 -0.47 -2.29 -1.45
CA GLU A 174 -0.71 -3.64 -0.94
C GLU A 174 -1.76 -3.56 0.19
N SER A 175 -2.84 -4.33 0.04
CA SER A 175 -3.91 -4.46 1.03
C SER A 175 -3.86 -5.85 1.69
N PRO A 176 -3.98 -5.93 3.02
CA PRO A 176 -4.04 -7.20 3.71
C PRO A 176 -5.38 -7.94 3.52
N VAL A 177 -6.42 -7.23 3.05
CA VAL A 177 -7.76 -7.77 2.80
C VAL A 177 -8.17 -7.52 1.34
N PRO A 178 -9.11 -8.29 0.77
CA PRO A 178 -9.67 -8.03 -0.56
C PRO A 178 -10.14 -6.58 -0.71
N VAL A 179 -10.00 -6.01 -1.90
CA VAL A 179 -10.42 -4.62 -2.18
C VAL A 179 -11.92 -4.40 -1.88
N SER A 180 -12.75 -5.43 -2.06
CA SER A 180 -14.18 -5.40 -1.72
C SER A 180 -14.47 -5.29 -0.22
N GLU A 181 -13.48 -5.54 0.63
CA GLU A 181 -13.59 -5.46 2.09
C GLU A 181 -12.93 -4.18 2.64
N VAL A 182 -12.34 -3.35 1.78
CA VAL A 182 -11.79 -2.06 2.17
C VAL A 182 -12.94 -1.07 2.36
N GLU A 183 -12.99 -0.46 3.54
CA GLU A 183 -13.98 0.55 3.87
C GLU A 183 -13.40 1.95 3.63
N VAL A 184 -14.12 2.78 2.87
CA VAL A 184 -13.69 4.13 2.52
C VAL A 184 -14.60 5.13 3.25
N ILE A 185 -13.98 5.99 4.06
CA ILE A 185 -14.69 7.01 4.84
C ILE A 185 -14.21 8.38 4.38
N GLU A 186 -15.14 9.20 3.89
CA GLU A 186 -14.89 10.59 3.55
C GLU A 186 -15.27 11.49 4.72
N LEU A 187 -14.32 12.29 5.18
CA LEU A 187 -14.54 13.31 6.21
C LEU A 187 -14.76 14.66 5.56
N SER A 188 -15.90 15.27 5.86
CA SER A 188 -16.30 16.59 5.34
C SER A 188 -15.60 17.76 6.07
N GLY A 189 -15.02 17.51 7.24
CA GLY A 189 -14.45 18.50 8.14
C GLY A 189 -15.29 18.84 9.37
N SER A 190 -16.55 18.42 9.45
CA SER A 190 -17.41 18.63 10.63
C SER A 190 -17.34 17.51 11.67
N ASP A 191 -16.78 16.36 11.28
CA ASP A 191 -16.88 15.09 12.00
C ASP A 191 -15.47 14.59 12.33
N SER A 192 -15.36 13.68 13.29
CA SER A 192 -14.11 12.99 13.62
C SER A 192 -14.28 11.48 13.58
N LEU A 193 -13.23 10.79 13.14
CA LEU A 193 -13.15 9.33 13.10
C LEU A 193 -12.15 8.85 14.17
N ILE A 194 -12.50 7.79 14.89
CA ILE A 194 -11.60 7.11 15.82
C ILE A 194 -11.36 5.70 15.25
N VAL A 195 -10.09 5.34 15.05
CA VAL A 195 -9.71 4.08 14.43
C VAL A 195 -8.65 3.37 15.26
N ASP A 196 -8.80 2.06 15.43
CA ASP A 196 -7.68 1.22 15.86
C ASP A 196 -6.57 1.28 14.80
N GLY A 197 -5.32 1.45 15.24
CA GLY A 197 -4.19 1.68 14.34
C GLY A 197 -3.97 0.57 13.33
N ASP A 198 -4.28 -0.65 13.74
CA ASP A 198 -4.07 -1.89 13.00
C ASP A 198 -4.97 -2.01 11.77
N LEU A 199 -6.03 -1.19 11.69
CA LEU A 199 -7.02 -1.20 10.62
C LEU A 199 -6.73 -0.15 9.54
N MET A 200 -5.84 0.80 9.79
CA MET A 200 -5.54 1.89 8.86
C MET A 200 -4.73 1.39 7.66
N LEU A 201 -5.22 1.59 6.43
CA LEU A 201 -4.47 1.26 5.22
C LEU A 201 -3.76 2.48 4.63
N MET A 202 -4.51 3.55 4.42
CA MET A 202 -4.01 4.83 3.93
C MET A 202 -5.03 5.95 4.17
N TYR A 203 -4.59 7.20 4.16
CA TYR A 203 -5.48 8.35 4.33
C TYR A 203 -4.88 9.64 3.74
N SER A 204 -5.73 10.63 3.47
CA SER A 204 -5.30 11.94 2.95
C SER A 204 -4.40 12.66 3.94
N ALA A 205 -3.26 13.16 3.47
CA ALA A 205 -2.29 13.90 4.29
C ALA A 205 -2.79 15.29 4.75
N SER A 206 -3.95 15.74 4.24
CA SER A 206 -4.67 16.93 4.71
C SER A 206 -5.37 16.73 6.05
N LEU A 207 -5.60 15.48 6.46
CA LEU A 207 -6.28 15.15 7.72
C LEU A 207 -5.39 15.43 8.92
N ASN A 208 -6.00 15.92 9.99
CA ASN A 208 -5.36 16.06 11.29
C ASN A 208 -5.44 14.73 12.04
N VAL A 209 -4.29 14.20 12.45
CA VAL A 209 -4.19 12.90 13.09
C VAL A 209 -3.51 13.02 14.45
N GLU A 210 -4.14 12.46 15.47
CA GLU A 210 -3.61 12.36 16.82
C GLU A 210 -3.69 10.91 17.32
N LEU A 211 -2.60 10.41 17.91
CA LEU A 211 -2.63 9.15 18.65
C LEU A 211 -3.00 9.39 20.11
N ARG A 212 -4.03 8.69 20.60
CA ARG A 212 -4.55 8.85 21.96
C ARG A 212 -4.93 7.48 22.52
N PRO A 213 -4.81 7.23 23.84
CA PRO A 213 -5.47 6.07 24.45
C PRO A 213 -6.98 6.17 24.22
N LEU A 214 -7.65 5.06 23.91
CA LEU A 214 -9.09 5.06 23.67
C LEU A 214 -9.86 5.51 24.92
N VAL A 215 -9.45 5.03 26.10
CA VAL A 215 -10.04 5.40 27.38
C VAL A 215 -9.16 6.41 28.11
N ARG A 216 -9.78 7.51 28.58
CA ARG A 216 -9.08 8.52 29.40
C ARG A 216 -8.70 7.94 30.77
N GLY A 217 -7.42 8.03 31.11
CA GLY A 217 -6.86 7.64 32.42
C GLY A 217 -6.00 6.37 32.35
N LEU A 218 -4.73 6.48 32.78
CA LEU A 218 -3.70 5.43 32.66
C LEU A 218 -4.10 4.09 33.30
N ARG A 219 -4.89 4.12 34.38
CA ARG A 219 -5.40 2.93 35.07
C ARG A 219 -6.50 2.19 34.29
N ASN A 220 -7.25 2.90 33.45
CA ASN A 220 -8.35 2.31 32.67
C ASN A 220 -7.87 1.80 31.31
N ALA A 221 -6.90 2.48 30.68
CA ALA A 221 -6.30 2.04 29.41
C ALA A 221 -5.57 0.68 29.53
N LEU A 222 -4.87 0.42 30.64
CA LEU A 222 -4.26 -0.88 30.91
C LEU A 222 -5.29 -2.00 31.15
N ARG A 223 -6.53 -1.65 31.51
CA ARG A 223 -7.60 -2.61 31.81
C ARG A 223 -8.48 -2.93 30.59
N SER A 224 -8.57 -1.99 29.63
CA SER A 224 -9.28 -2.22 28.37
C SER A 224 -8.49 -3.10 27.41
N GLY A 225 -7.16 -3.16 27.51
CA GLY A 225 -6.30 -3.90 26.58
C GLY A 225 -6.18 -3.26 25.19
N GLU A 226 -7.08 -2.34 24.85
CA GLU A 226 -7.04 -1.50 23.67
C GLU A 226 -5.90 -0.48 23.80
N GLY A 227 -4.97 -0.50 22.84
CA GLY A 227 -3.78 0.34 22.81
C GLY A 227 -4.06 1.82 22.48
N LEU A 228 -3.17 2.42 21.69
CA LEU A 228 -3.36 3.77 21.17
C LEU A 228 -4.25 3.71 19.91
N VAL A 229 -5.22 4.62 19.81
CA VAL A 229 -6.09 4.79 18.64
C VAL A 229 -5.74 6.07 17.90
N PHE A 230 -6.04 6.08 16.61
CA PHE A 230 -5.96 7.27 15.75
C PHE A 230 -7.25 8.06 15.85
N MET A 231 -7.17 9.29 16.35
CA MET A 231 -8.22 10.30 16.24
C MET A 231 -7.96 11.16 15.00
N ILE A 232 -8.91 11.19 14.08
CA ILE A 232 -8.77 11.77 12.75
C ILE A 232 -9.87 12.82 12.54
N SER A 233 -9.51 13.99 12.04
CA SER A 233 -10.44 15.08 11.75
C SER A 233 -9.96 15.94 10.59
N GLY A 234 -10.83 16.81 10.08
CA GLY A 234 -10.56 17.65 8.91
C GLY A 234 -11.19 17.08 7.65
N GLN A 235 -10.79 17.60 6.50
CA GLN A 235 -11.34 17.22 5.20
C GLN A 235 -10.38 16.29 4.45
N GLY A 236 -10.89 15.13 4.02
CA GLY A 236 -10.11 14.12 3.29
C GLY A 236 -10.73 12.73 3.39
N THR A 237 -9.99 11.71 2.96
CA THR A 237 -10.48 10.34 2.88
C THR A 237 -9.60 9.40 3.70
N VAL A 238 -10.23 8.42 4.33
CA VAL A 238 -9.59 7.36 5.13
C VAL A 238 -9.98 6.00 4.55
N PHE A 239 -9.00 5.12 4.35
CA PHE A 239 -9.19 3.75 3.87
C PHE A 239 -8.87 2.77 5.01
N LEU A 240 -9.85 1.97 5.39
CA LEU A 240 -9.78 1.02 6.50
C LEU A 240 -9.88 -0.42 6.01
N THR A 241 -9.31 -1.34 6.79
CA THR A 241 -9.27 -2.77 6.52
C THR A 241 -9.96 -3.53 7.66
N PRO A 242 -11.29 -3.40 7.83
CA PRO A 242 -12.01 -3.87 9.00
C PRO A 242 -11.98 -5.39 9.21
N THR A 243 -11.77 -6.17 8.15
CA THR A 243 -11.64 -7.63 8.20
C THR A 243 -10.19 -8.09 8.41
N HIS A 244 -9.25 -7.16 8.57
CA HIS A 244 -7.86 -7.49 8.80
C HIS A 244 -7.68 -8.07 10.20
N SER A 245 -7.52 -9.38 10.26
CA SER A 245 -7.16 -10.07 11.50
C SER A 245 -5.65 -9.98 11.73
N ASN A 246 -5.19 -8.88 12.32
CA ASN A 246 -3.91 -8.91 13.02
C ASN A 246 -4.12 -9.69 14.32
N LEU A 247 -3.61 -10.92 14.41
CA LEU A 247 -3.28 -11.50 15.71
C LEU A 247 -2.13 -10.68 16.28
N SER A 248 -2.42 -9.45 16.73
CA SER A 248 -1.46 -8.56 17.35
C SER A 248 -0.99 -9.21 18.64
N ALA A 249 0.32 -9.27 18.85
CA ALA A 249 0.96 -9.84 20.04
C ALA A 249 0.53 -9.18 21.37
N ALA A 250 -0.31 -8.13 21.33
CA ALA A 250 -1.01 -7.58 22.49
C ALA A 250 -2.20 -8.44 22.97
N SER A 251 -2.54 -9.52 22.26
CA SER A 251 -3.60 -10.47 22.61
C SER A 251 -3.10 -11.79 23.24
N LEU A 252 -1.89 -11.78 23.81
CA LEU A 252 -1.37 -12.82 24.72
C LEU A 252 -0.94 -12.23 26.06
#